data_AF-A0A0A1VU18-F1
#
_entry.id   AF-A0A0A1VU18-F1
#
_cell.length_a   1.000
_cell.length_b   1.000
_cell.length_c   1.000
_cell.angle_alpha   90.00
_cell.angle_beta   90.00
_cell.angle_gamma   90.00
#
_symmetry.space_group_name_H-M   'P 1'
#
loop_
_entity.id
_entity.type
_entity.pdbx_description
1 polymer ?
#
loop_
_entity_poly.entity_id
_entity_poly.type
_entity_poly.pdbx_seq_one_letter_code
_entity_poly.pdbx_strand_id
1 'polypeptide(L)'
;MIRAIKQKGIVGREGKIELYSTELEEGTAVDIIILVSDPEPDTTEYLLSTEANQRELSEAIDRIEKKENLVTITVKEWREKYSI
;
A
#
# COMPACT_ATOMS: atom_id res chain seq x y z
N MET A 1 -2.03 2.35 -33.68
CA MET A 1 -2.24 3.69 -33.09
C MET A 1 -2.39 3.51 -31.59
N ILE A 2 -1.40 3.94 -30.82
CA ILE A 2 -1.45 3.92 -29.35
C ILE A 2 -2.51 4.94 -28.89
N ARG A 3 -3.41 4.52 -28.00
CA ARG A 3 -4.49 5.37 -27.48
C ARG A 3 -4.25 5.83 -26.04
N ALA A 4 -3.39 5.13 -25.31
CA ALA A 4 -3.03 5.48 -23.93
C ALA A 4 -1.69 4.83 -23.56
N ILE A 5 -0.92 5.52 -22.72
CA ILE A 5 0.33 5.03 -22.13
C ILE A 5 0.16 5.11 -20.62
N LYS A 6 0.36 3.99 -19.92
CA LYS A 6 0.35 3.93 -18.45
C LYS A 6 1.75 3.54 -17.98
N GLN A 7 2.45 4.49 -17.35
CA GLN A 7 3.80 4.28 -16.81
C GLN A 7 3.80 4.55 -15.31
N LYS A 8 4.46 3.68 -14.55
CA LYS A 8 4.88 3.97 -13.17
C LYS A 8 6.35 4.42 -13.20
N GLY A 9 6.68 5.49 -12.51
CA GLY A 9 8.02 6.02 -12.44
C GLY A 9 8.25 6.77 -11.14
N ILE A 10 9.52 6.93 -10.77
CA ILE A 10 9.92 7.76 -9.65
C ILE A 10 10.27 9.15 -10.21
N VAL A 11 9.88 10.20 -9.50
CA VAL A 11 10.25 11.57 -9.87
C VAL A 11 11.77 11.72 -9.75
N GLY A 12 12.42 12.09 -10.85
CA GLY A 12 13.87 12.23 -10.93
C GLY A 12 14.38 13.56 -10.35
N ARG A 13 15.66 13.84 -10.61
CA ARG A 13 16.27 15.13 -10.21
C ARG A 13 15.47 16.30 -10.81
N GLU A 14 15.34 17.37 -10.03
CA GLU A 14 14.61 18.59 -10.42
C GLU A 14 13.11 18.40 -10.69
N GLY A 15 12.50 17.30 -10.20
CA GLY A 15 11.06 17.10 -10.36
C GLY A 15 10.63 16.54 -11.72
N LYS A 16 11.59 16.11 -12.55
CA LYS A 16 11.33 15.63 -13.93
C LYS A 16 10.81 14.20 -13.94
N ILE A 17 9.89 13.92 -14.86
CA ILE A 17 9.37 12.58 -15.16
C ILE A 17 9.73 12.26 -16.61
N GLU A 18 10.47 11.18 -16.82
CA GLU A 18 10.84 10.71 -18.16
C GLU A 18 9.85 9.66 -18.66
N LEU A 19 9.29 9.89 -19.84
CA LEU A 19 8.47 8.90 -20.54
C LEU A 19 9.36 8.13 -21.51
N TYR A 20 9.43 6.80 -21.36
CA TYR A 20 10.27 5.97 -22.21
C TYR A 20 9.44 5.33 -23.33
N SER A 21 9.97 5.33 -24.55
CA SER A 21 9.41 4.60 -25.70
C SER A 21 7.99 5.02 -26.08
N THR A 22 7.70 6.31 -26.10
CA THR A 22 6.44 6.80 -26.65
C THR A 22 6.54 6.77 -28.18
N GLU A 23 5.82 5.88 -28.88
CA GLU A 23 5.65 5.93 -30.35
C GLU A 23 4.80 7.15 -30.78
N LEU A 24 4.92 8.26 -30.07
CA LEU A 24 4.21 9.51 -30.32
C LEU A 24 5.04 10.31 -31.32
N GLU A 25 4.43 10.65 -32.44
CA GLU A 25 5.06 11.50 -33.45
C GLU A 25 5.15 12.95 -32.92
N GLU A 26 6.15 13.68 -33.41
CA GLU A 26 6.33 15.09 -33.08
C GLU A 26 5.04 15.89 -33.42
N GLY A 27 4.62 16.75 -32.49
CA GLY A 27 3.39 17.56 -32.65
C GLY A 27 2.10 16.85 -32.24
N THR A 28 2.15 15.60 -31.77
CA THR A 28 0.97 14.91 -31.23
C THR A 28 0.47 15.60 -29.95
N ALA A 29 -0.79 16.03 -29.94
CA ALA A 29 -1.44 16.56 -28.75
C ALA A 29 -1.75 15.42 -27.76
N VAL A 30 -1.35 15.58 -26.49
CA VAL A 30 -1.53 14.57 -25.44
C VAL A 30 -1.95 15.20 -24.12
N ASP A 31 -2.76 14.48 -23.35
CA ASP A 31 -3.09 14.79 -21.95
C ASP A 31 -2.28 13.90 -21.00
N ILE A 32 -1.69 14.49 -19.96
CA ILE A 32 -0.88 13.78 -18.96
C ILE A 32 -1.61 13.76 -17.62
N ILE A 33 -1.82 12.56 -17.07
CA ILE A 33 -2.40 12.37 -15.73
C ILE A 33 -1.30 11.90 -14.78
N ILE A 34 -1.02 12.67 -13.73
CA ILE A 34 -0.04 12.34 -12.69
C ILE A 34 -0.80 11.95 -11.43
N LEU A 35 -0.63 10.70 -10.98
CA LEU A 35 -1.14 10.22 -9.70
C LEU A 35 0.03 10.05 -8.73
N VAL A 36 0.05 10.88 -7.69
CA VAL A 36 0.98 10.69 -6.57
C VAL A 36 0.48 9.49 -5.77
N SER A 37 1.30 8.45 -5.70
CA SER A 37 1.02 7.33 -4.81
C SER A 37 1.45 7.77 -3.42
N ASP A 38 0.51 7.81 -2.47
CA ASP A 38 0.90 7.88 -1.07
C ASP A 38 1.71 6.62 -0.77
N PRO A 39 2.86 6.73 -0.07
CA PRO A 39 3.50 5.55 0.45
C PRO A 39 2.47 4.77 1.27
N GLU A 40 2.43 3.45 1.13
CA GLU A 40 1.73 2.64 2.11
C GLU A 40 2.26 3.07 3.49
N PRO A 41 1.38 3.50 4.41
CA PRO A 41 1.84 3.97 5.70
C PRO A 41 2.60 2.82 6.35
N ASP A 42 3.73 3.13 6.98
CA ASP A 42 4.42 2.13 7.79
C ASP A 42 3.41 1.53 8.76
N THR A 43 3.33 0.20 8.82
CA THR A 43 2.28 -0.47 9.59
C THR A 43 2.40 -0.11 11.07
N THR A 44 3.61 0.11 11.58
CA THR A 44 3.83 0.57 12.95
C THR A 44 3.32 1.99 13.11
N GLU A 45 3.64 2.89 12.18
CA GLU A 45 3.12 4.26 12.19
C GLU A 45 1.58 4.29 12.17
N TYR A 46 0.95 3.47 11.33
CA TYR A 46 -0.51 3.35 11.28
C TYR A 46 -1.10 2.83 12.60
N LEU A 47 -0.54 1.76 13.18
CA LEU A 47 -1.02 1.20 14.45
C LEU A 47 -0.83 2.18 15.62
N LEU A 48 0.14 3.09 15.52
CA LEU A 48 0.39 4.11 16.53
C LEU A 48 -0.26 5.47 16.20
N SER A 49 -0.99 5.60 15.08
CA SER A 49 -1.51 6.88 14.61
C SER A 49 -2.65 7.47 15.45
N THR A 50 -3.36 6.65 16.23
CA THR A 50 -4.49 7.09 17.07
C THR A 50 -4.41 6.51 18.48
N GLU A 51 -4.94 7.22 19.48
CA GLU A 51 -5.01 6.72 20.86
C GLU A 51 -5.77 5.39 20.96
N ALA A 52 -6.83 5.24 20.16
CA ALA A 52 -7.62 4.01 20.12
C ALA A 52 -6.78 2.81 19.62
N ASN A 53 -6.03 2.99 18.53
CA ASN A 53 -5.17 1.93 17.98
C ASN A 53 -4.00 1.62 18.91
N GLN A 54 -3.38 2.64 19.51
CA GLN A 54 -2.29 2.45 20.48
C GLN A 54 -2.75 1.63 21.69
N ARG A 55 -3.93 1.94 22.24
CA ARG A 55 -4.51 1.20 23.35
C ARG A 55 -4.80 -0.25 22.96
N GLU A 56 -5.46 -0.47 21.83
CA GLU A 56 -5.76 -1.83 21.37
C GLU A 56 -4.50 -2.66 21.13
N LEU A 57 -3.47 -2.07 20.52
CA LEU A 57 -2.19 -2.75 20.30
C LEU A 57 -1.53 -3.15 21.63
N SER A 58 -1.52 -2.23 22.61
CA SER A 58 -0.94 -2.48 23.92
C SER A 58 -1.70 -3.59 24.66
N GLU A 59 -3.03 -3.52 24.68
CA GLU A 59 -3.87 -4.55 25.27
C GLU A 59 -3.73 -5.91 24.57
N ALA A 60 -3.56 -5.93 23.24
CA ALA A 60 -3.34 -7.16 22.49
C ALA A 60 -2.01 -7.83 22.86
N ILE A 61 -0.94 -7.05 23.03
CA ILE A 61 0.37 -7.55 23.49
C ILE A 61 0.24 -8.13 24.90
N ASP A 62 -0.40 -7.39 25.81
CA ASP A 62 -0.67 -7.82 27.19
C ASP A 62 -1.41 -9.17 27.25
N ARG A 63 -2.44 -9.35 26.41
CA ARG A 63 -3.21 -10.61 26.33
C ARG A 63 -2.34 -11.79 25.91
N ILE A 64 -1.41 -11.58 24.97
CA ILE A 64 -0.48 -12.62 24.51
C ILE A 64 0.50 -12.99 25.63
N GLU A 65 1.10 -11.99 26.29
CA GLU A 65 2.06 -12.21 27.38
C GLU A 65 1.42 -12.95 28.56
N LYS A 66 0.20 -12.56 28.93
CA LYS A 66 -0.58 -13.18 30.02
C LYS A 66 -1.22 -14.51 29.60
N LYS A 67 -1.24 -14.82 28.31
CA LYS A 67 -1.94 -15.98 27.72
C LYS A 67 -3.45 -15.98 28.03
N GLU A 68 -4.05 -14.81 28.10
CA GLU A 68 -5.46 -14.63 28.41
C GLU A 68 -6.28 -14.36 27.13
N ASN A 69 -7.48 -14.95 27.05
CA ASN A 69 -8.43 -14.71 25.96
C ASN A 69 -7.86 -14.95 24.55
N LEU A 70 -6.95 -15.92 24.40
CA LEU A 70 -6.36 -16.28 23.12
C LEU A 70 -7.19 -17.33 22.39
N VAL A 71 -7.39 -17.13 21.09
CA VAL A 71 -7.91 -18.16 20.17
C VAL A 71 -6.74 -18.69 19.36
N THR A 72 -6.38 -19.95 19.58
CA THR A 72 -5.35 -20.63 18.80
C THR A 72 -6.01 -21.30 17.60
N ILE A 73 -5.52 -21.01 16.40
CA ILE A 73 -5.97 -21.62 15.15
C ILE A 73 -4.75 -22.01 14.32
N THR A 74 -4.81 -23.19 13.70
CA THR A 74 -3.80 -23.61 12.74
C THR A 74 -4.04 -22.97 11.38
N VAL A 75 -2.99 -22.86 10.57
CA VAL A 75 -3.10 -22.35 9.19
C VAL A 75 -4.12 -23.15 8.37
N LYS A 76 -4.20 -24.47 8.61
CA LYS A 76 -5.17 -25.35 7.94
C LYS A 76 -6.60 -24.99 8.32
N GLU A 77 -6.91 -24.90 9.61
CA GLU A 77 -8.24 -24.54 10.11
C GLU A 77 -8.67 -23.14 9.65
N TRP A 78 -7.74 -22.18 9.61
CA TRP A 78 -8.04 -20.84 9.12
C TRP A 78 -8.41 -20.85 7.63
N ARG A 79 -7.66 -21.57 6.80
CA ARG A 79 -7.93 -21.69 5.36
C ARG A 79 -9.28 -22.34 5.09
N GLU A 80 -9.59 -23.42 5.81
CA GLU A 80 -10.85 -24.16 5.64
C GLU A 80 -12.08 -23.35 6.07
N LYS A 81 -11.93 -22.43 7.03
CA LYS A 81 -13.07 -21.72 7.64
C LYS A 81 -13.24 -20.26 7.20
N TYR A 82 -12.17 -19.58 6.81
CA TYR A 82 -12.17 -18.12 6.64
C TYR A 82 -11.51 -17.59 5.35
N SER A 83 -10.77 -18.42 4.61
CA SER A 83 -10.23 -17.98 3.31
C SER A 83 -11.33 -18.05 2.26
N ILE A 84 -11.76 -16.88 1.76
CA ILE A 84 -12.64 -16.75 0.59
C ILE A 84 -11.78 -16.85 -0.69
#